data_AF-A0A8G0PHR6-F1
#
_entry.id   AF-A0A8G0PHR6-F1
#
_cell.length_a   1.000
_cell.length_b   1.000
_cell.length_c   1.000
_cell.angle_alpha   90.00
_cell.angle_beta   90.00
_cell.angle_gamma   90.00
#
_symmetry.space_group_name_H-M   'P 1'
#
loop_
_entity.id
_entity.type
_entity.pdbx_description
1 polymer ?
#
loop_
_entity_poly.entity_id
_entity_poly.type
_entity_poly.pdbx_seq_one_letter_code
_entity_poly.pdbx_strand_id
1 'polypeptide(L)'
;MEFSDLPERVRYDIYKRVLVIAHPIYLFQDNGSRVETFSPDIPIRWLALLHSNGQIYREARAVLYSMNRFTLVDTTQQQAGLLQSFLDSIGSVNANLLSHLCINFPVVENRKGQSCGVELREDGRQSLKLLQEKCASLKTLETFVHGNNSSFLTETCEGNSQFVREALLRVDAQLKTISSLKQIIVRVYARNLTSSVMDMMRGLGWVVVLGDR
;
A
#
# COMPACT_ATOMS: atom_id res chain seq x y z
N MET A 1 -37.75 -16.82 -1.54
CA MET A 1 -36.36 -17.25 -1.76
C MET A 1 -35.50 -16.08 -1.32
N GLU A 2 -34.87 -16.25 -0.17
CA GLU A 2 -34.03 -15.22 0.43
C GLU A 2 -32.63 -15.27 -0.18
N PHE A 3 -31.90 -14.17 -0.16
CA PHE A 3 -30.52 -14.13 -0.69
C PHE A 3 -29.60 -15.16 -0.02
N SER A 4 -29.84 -15.45 1.26
CA SER A 4 -29.07 -16.43 2.04
C SER A 4 -29.31 -17.89 1.59
N ASP A 5 -30.40 -18.15 0.86
CA ASP A 5 -30.70 -19.49 0.32
C ASP A 5 -29.83 -19.82 -0.90
N LEU A 6 -29.21 -18.81 -1.52
CA LEU A 6 -28.28 -19.01 -2.63
C LEU A 6 -27.02 -19.75 -2.14
N PRO A 7 -26.44 -20.66 -2.94
CA PRO A 7 -25.16 -21.28 -2.58
C PRO A 7 -24.06 -20.25 -2.32
N GLU A 8 -23.15 -20.54 -1.38
CA GLU A 8 -22.05 -19.64 -0.99
C GLU A 8 -21.26 -19.11 -2.19
N ARG A 9 -20.95 -19.99 -3.14
CA ARG A 9 -20.24 -19.62 -4.38
C ARG A 9 -20.99 -18.56 -5.19
N VAL A 10 -22.31 -18.67 -5.29
CA VAL A 10 -23.15 -17.71 -6.03
C VAL A 10 -23.16 -16.36 -5.29
N ARG A 11 -23.31 -16.36 -3.96
CA ARG A 11 -23.24 -15.13 -3.15
C ARG A 11 -21.89 -14.45 -3.29
N TYR A 12 -20.80 -15.22 -3.23
CA TYR A 12 -19.43 -14.74 -3.41
C TYR A 12 -19.21 -14.08 -4.78
N ASP A 13 -19.71 -14.69 -5.87
CA ASP A 13 -19.62 -14.11 -7.20
C ASP A 13 -20.47 -12.83 -7.35
N ILE A 14 -21.60 -12.73 -6.65
CA ILE A 14 -22.39 -11.49 -6.56
C ILE A 14 -21.59 -10.40 -5.84
N TYR A 15 -21.02 -10.72 -4.67
CA TYR A 15 -20.20 -9.78 -3.90
C TYR A 15 -19.03 -9.26 -4.72
N LYS A 16 -18.35 -10.12 -5.49
CA LYS A 16 -17.28 -9.68 -6.40
C LYS A 16 -17.75 -8.62 -7.39
N ARG A 17 -18.89 -8.88 -8.05
CA ARG A 17 -19.43 -7.97 -9.07
C ARG A 17 -19.88 -6.62 -8.50
N VAL A 18 -20.32 -6.61 -7.23
CA VAL A 18 -20.86 -5.41 -6.58
C VAL A 18 -19.77 -4.62 -5.85
N LEU A 19 -18.83 -5.31 -5.20
CA LEU A 19 -17.88 -4.70 -4.26
C LEU A 19 -16.48 -4.51 -4.82
N VAL A 20 -16.11 -5.21 -5.88
CA VAL A 20 -14.76 -5.06 -6.47
C VAL A 20 -14.82 -4.02 -7.57
N ILE A 21 -14.09 -2.92 -7.37
CA ILE A 21 -13.98 -1.85 -8.35
C ILE A 21 -12.66 -1.95 -9.11
N ALA A 22 -12.63 -1.43 -10.34
CA ALA A 22 -11.46 -1.53 -11.19
C ALA A 22 -10.36 -0.57 -10.72
N HIS A 23 -10.70 0.69 -10.43
CA HIS A 23 -9.73 1.66 -9.94
C HIS A 23 -9.38 1.47 -8.45
N PRO A 24 -8.17 1.88 -8.01
CA PRO A 24 -7.84 1.88 -6.59
C PRO A 24 -8.80 2.74 -5.78
N ILE A 25 -9.00 2.36 -4.52
CA ILE A 25 -9.70 3.14 -3.51
C ILE A 25 -8.67 4.05 -2.87
N TYR A 26 -8.73 5.32 -3.19
CA TYR A 26 -7.86 6.34 -2.63
C TYR A 26 -8.31 6.67 -1.21
N LEU A 27 -7.36 6.61 -0.29
CA LEU A 27 -7.51 6.96 1.12
C LEU A 27 -6.82 8.30 1.35
N PHE A 28 -7.53 9.23 1.98
CA PHE A 28 -6.97 10.51 2.38
C PHE A 28 -7.61 10.94 3.71
N GLN A 29 -6.97 11.90 4.38
CA GLN A 29 -7.44 12.43 5.64
C GLN A 29 -7.03 13.90 5.72
N ASP A 30 -8.01 14.78 5.89
CA ASP A 30 -7.75 16.17 6.22
C ASP A 30 -7.42 16.29 7.71
N ASN A 31 -6.69 17.33 8.10
CA ASN A 31 -6.20 17.51 9.47
C ASN A 31 -7.33 17.37 10.51
N GLY A 32 -7.30 16.26 11.27
CA GLY A 32 -8.27 15.96 12.33
C GLY A 32 -9.61 15.38 11.86
N SER A 33 -9.80 15.12 10.56
CA SER A 33 -11.02 14.50 10.04
C SER A 33 -10.96 12.96 10.08
N ARG A 34 -12.06 12.31 9.72
CA ARG A 34 -12.08 10.84 9.51
C ARG A 34 -11.40 10.50 8.20
N VAL A 35 -10.89 9.27 8.07
CA VAL A 35 -10.38 8.79 6.79
C VAL A 35 -11.52 8.77 5.77
N GLU A 36 -11.29 9.44 4.65
CA GLU A 36 -12.20 9.51 3.53
C GLU A 36 -11.71 8.61 2.39
N THR A 37 -12.66 8.15 1.59
CA THR A 37 -12.40 7.21 0.49
C THR A 37 -12.96 7.75 -0.81
N PHE A 38 -12.17 7.71 -1.87
CA PHE A 38 -12.60 8.10 -3.21
C PHE A 38 -12.13 7.08 -4.24
N SER A 39 -12.94 6.81 -5.26
CA SER A 39 -12.50 6.14 -6.49
C SER A 39 -13.43 6.52 -7.64
N PRO A 40 -12.93 6.66 -8.88
CA PRO A 40 -13.75 7.05 -10.04
C PRO A 40 -14.98 6.15 -10.26
N ASP A 41 -14.86 4.86 -9.91
CA ASP A 41 -15.90 3.86 -10.21
C ASP A 41 -16.82 3.56 -9.02
N ILE A 42 -16.74 4.28 -7.88
CA ILE A 42 -17.54 3.93 -6.70
C ILE A 42 -19.04 4.00 -7.04
N PRO A 43 -19.77 2.87 -6.97
CA PRO A 43 -21.20 2.88 -7.21
C PRO A 43 -21.97 3.68 -6.15
N ILE A 44 -23.11 4.26 -6.54
CA ILE A 44 -24.06 4.82 -5.57
C ILE A 44 -24.48 3.71 -4.60
N ARG A 45 -24.36 3.95 -3.29
CA ARG A 45 -24.66 2.98 -2.22
C ARG A 45 -23.81 1.71 -2.25
N TRP A 46 -22.57 1.80 -2.74
CA TRP A 46 -21.61 0.69 -2.82
C TRP A 46 -21.53 -0.19 -1.57
N LEU A 47 -21.50 0.43 -0.39
CA LEU A 47 -21.37 -0.28 0.89
C LEU A 47 -22.71 -0.68 1.53
N ALA A 48 -23.86 -0.36 0.91
CA ALA A 48 -25.18 -0.62 1.51
C ALA A 48 -25.43 -2.10 1.81
N LEU A 49 -24.85 -2.99 1.00
CA LEU A 49 -24.93 -4.43 1.20
C LEU A 49 -24.31 -4.87 2.55
N LEU A 50 -23.29 -4.17 3.05
CA LEU A 50 -22.68 -4.47 4.34
C LEU A 50 -23.66 -4.27 5.51
N HIS A 51 -24.73 -3.51 5.31
CA HIS A 51 -25.72 -3.18 6.33
C HIS A 51 -26.95 -4.09 6.31
N SER A 52 -26.99 -5.12 5.44
CA SER A 52 -28.18 -5.97 5.30
C SER A 52 -28.37 -6.94 6.48
N ASN A 53 -27.44 -7.88 6.68
CA ASN A 53 -27.48 -8.81 7.81
C ASN A 53 -26.06 -9.31 8.16
N GLY A 54 -25.91 -9.97 9.32
CA GLY A 54 -24.60 -10.38 9.83
C GLY A 54 -23.85 -11.40 8.97
N GLN A 55 -24.57 -12.29 8.25
CA GLN A 55 -23.93 -13.23 7.33
C GLN A 55 -23.39 -12.50 6.10
N ILE A 56 -24.24 -11.69 5.47
CA ILE A 56 -23.88 -10.87 4.31
C ILE A 56 -22.71 -9.96 4.68
N TYR A 57 -22.76 -9.29 5.83
CA TYR A 57 -21.66 -8.45 6.32
C TYR A 57 -20.32 -9.20 6.37
N ARG A 58 -20.30 -10.40 6.97
CA ARG A 58 -19.07 -11.20 7.12
C ARG A 58 -18.51 -11.65 5.77
N GLU A 59 -19.36 -12.13 4.87
CA GLU A 59 -18.94 -12.63 3.56
C GLU A 59 -18.53 -11.46 2.64
N ALA A 60 -19.32 -10.38 2.61
CA ALA A 60 -19.10 -9.22 1.77
C ALA A 60 -17.85 -8.42 2.16
N ARG A 61 -17.61 -8.19 3.46
CA ARG A 61 -16.41 -7.47 3.90
C ARG A 61 -15.12 -8.22 3.53
N ALA A 62 -15.15 -9.55 3.53
CA ALA A 62 -14.02 -10.36 3.10
C ALA A 62 -13.68 -10.09 1.63
N VAL A 63 -14.69 -9.99 0.76
CA VAL A 63 -14.49 -9.60 -0.64
C VAL A 63 -14.00 -8.15 -0.76
N LEU A 64 -14.64 -7.21 -0.07
CA LEU A 64 -14.28 -5.79 -0.12
C LEU A 64 -12.79 -5.56 0.19
N TYR A 65 -12.29 -6.08 1.32
CA TYR A 65 -10.92 -5.82 1.75
C TYR A 65 -9.86 -6.70 1.06
N SER A 66 -10.22 -7.92 0.66
CA SER A 66 -9.25 -8.85 0.05
C SER A 66 -9.10 -8.71 -1.46
N MET A 67 -10.04 -8.05 -2.14
CA MET A 67 -10.02 -7.97 -3.61
C MET A 67 -9.90 -6.55 -4.16
N ASN A 68 -10.10 -5.53 -3.34
CA ASN A 68 -9.84 -4.15 -3.76
C ASN A 68 -8.42 -3.71 -3.43
N ARG A 69 -7.95 -2.73 -4.20
CA ARG A 69 -6.68 -2.06 -4.00
C ARG A 69 -6.92 -0.79 -3.22
N PHE A 70 -6.21 -0.60 -2.12
CA PHE A 70 -6.31 0.62 -1.31
C PHE A 70 -5.04 1.43 -1.46
N THR A 71 -5.16 2.69 -1.85
CA THR A 71 -4.03 3.58 -2.12
C THR A 71 -4.02 4.72 -1.14
N LEU A 72 -2.95 4.86 -0.37
CA LEU A 72 -2.75 5.99 0.52
C LEU A 72 -2.30 7.20 -0.29
N VAL A 73 -3.13 8.22 -0.34
CA VAL A 73 -2.82 9.52 -0.95
C VAL A 73 -2.38 10.44 0.17
N ASP A 74 -1.11 10.34 0.53
CA ASP A 74 -0.50 11.33 1.42
C ASP A 74 0.70 11.98 0.74
N THR A 75 0.64 13.30 0.58
CA THR A 75 1.75 14.12 0.07
C THR A 75 2.49 14.87 1.19
N THR A 76 2.08 14.69 2.45
CA THR A 76 2.50 15.49 3.62
C THR A 76 3.48 14.80 4.57
N GLN A 77 3.97 13.60 4.22
CA GLN A 77 4.91 12.80 5.04
C GLN A 77 4.32 12.30 6.38
N GLN A 78 3.00 12.16 6.46
CA GLN A 78 2.24 11.61 7.58
C GLN A 78 1.54 10.30 7.20
N GLN A 79 2.11 9.54 6.27
CA GLN A 79 1.49 8.33 5.74
C GLN A 79 1.24 7.32 6.85
N ALA A 80 2.15 7.21 7.81
CA ALA A 80 1.96 6.33 8.97
C ALA A 80 0.71 6.70 9.77
N GLY A 81 0.42 7.99 9.91
CA GLY A 81 -0.78 8.50 10.57
C GLY A 81 -2.06 8.14 9.81
N LEU A 82 -2.09 8.39 8.49
CA LEU A 82 -3.20 8.00 7.63
C LEU A 82 -3.44 6.48 7.64
N LEU A 83 -2.36 5.69 7.51
CA LEU A 83 -2.41 4.24 7.58
C LEU A 83 -2.97 3.78 8.91
N GLN A 84 -2.48 4.33 10.02
CA GLN A 84 -2.94 4.00 11.35
C GLN A 84 -4.43 4.31 11.51
N SER A 85 -4.87 5.51 11.15
CA SER A 85 -6.27 5.92 11.19
C SER A 85 -7.17 5.00 10.37
N PHE A 86 -6.73 4.62 9.17
CA PHE A 86 -7.46 3.70 8.30
C PHE A 86 -7.60 2.32 8.94
N LEU A 87 -6.49 1.72 9.39
CA LEU A 87 -6.50 0.39 10.01
C LEU A 87 -7.37 0.34 11.27
N ASP A 88 -7.36 1.41 12.08
CA ASP A 88 -8.21 1.49 13.26
C ASP A 88 -9.70 1.67 12.90
N SER A 89 -9.99 2.44 11.85
CA SER A 89 -11.38 2.65 11.36
C SER A 89 -12.05 1.37 10.85
N ILE A 90 -11.29 0.50 10.16
CA ILE A 90 -11.82 -0.76 9.65
C ILE A 90 -11.74 -1.87 10.70
N GLY A 91 -10.88 -1.71 11.70
CA GLY A 91 -10.65 -2.67 12.77
C GLY A 91 -9.75 -3.84 12.37
N SER A 92 -9.15 -4.50 13.38
CA SER A 92 -8.13 -5.54 13.20
C SER A 92 -8.58 -6.71 12.32
N VAL A 93 -9.84 -7.13 12.42
CA VAL A 93 -10.39 -8.24 11.62
C VAL A 93 -10.38 -7.90 10.13
N ASN A 94 -10.73 -6.67 9.76
CA ASN A 94 -10.75 -6.24 8.37
C ASN A 94 -9.35 -5.88 7.86
N ALA A 95 -8.51 -5.29 8.71
CA ALA A 95 -7.10 -5.05 8.40
C ALA A 95 -6.38 -6.36 8.00
N ASN A 96 -6.66 -7.45 8.71
CA ASN A 96 -6.12 -8.77 8.39
C ASN A 96 -6.65 -9.37 7.08
N LEU A 97 -7.68 -8.79 6.46
CA LEU A 97 -8.20 -9.23 5.16
C LEU A 97 -7.57 -8.47 3.99
N LEU A 98 -6.87 -7.35 4.25
CA LEU A 98 -6.22 -6.55 3.22
C LEU A 98 -5.18 -7.41 2.48
N SER A 99 -5.33 -7.51 1.16
CA SER A 99 -4.42 -8.28 0.32
C SER A 99 -3.51 -7.42 -0.55
N HIS A 100 -3.95 -6.20 -0.89
CA HIS A 100 -3.25 -5.27 -1.77
C HIS A 100 -3.35 -3.85 -1.23
N LEU A 101 -2.21 -3.29 -0.82
CA LEU A 101 -2.07 -1.90 -0.41
C LEU A 101 -1.08 -1.17 -1.31
N CYS A 102 -1.32 0.11 -1.53
CA CYS A 102 -0.43 1.00 -2.25
C CYS A 102 -0.03 2.16 -1.32
N ILE A 103 1.28 2.36 -1.15
CA ILE A 103 1.86 3.41 -0.28
C ILE A 103 2.92 4.21 -1.05
N ASN A 104 3.37 5.34 -0.52
CA ASN A 104 4.58 5.98 -0.98
C ASN A 104 5.81 5.10 -0.71
N PHE A 105 6.79 5.18 -1.60
CA PHE A 105 8.07 4.52 -1.40
C PHE A 105 8.75 5.03 -0.12
N PRO A 106 9.24 4.14 0.77
CA PRO A 106 9.90 4.54 2.00
C PRO A 106 11.16 5.38 1.73
N VAL A 107 11.26 6.53 2.39
CA VAL A 107 12.41 7.44 2.26
C VAL A 107 13.55 6.94 3.15
N VAL A 108 14.77 6.96 2.61
CA VAL A 108 16.00 6.65 3.36
C VAL A 108 16.86 7.90 3.44
N GLU A 109 17.39 8.15 4.64
CA GLU A 109 18.21 9.33 4.95
C GLU A 109 19.58 8.91 5.51
N ASN A 110 20.54 9.82 5.42
CA ASN A 110 21.82 9.67 6.12
C ASN A 110 21.62 9.80 7.62
N ARG A 111 22.15 8.83 8.37
CA ARG A 111 22.15 8.89 9.83
C ARG A 111 23.01 10.07 10.29
N LYS A 112 22.39 11.01 11.00
CA LYS A 112 23.08 12.20 11.53
C LYS A 112 24.30 11.77 12.35
N GLY A 113 25.49 12.19 11.93
CA GLY A 113 26.76 11.93 12.63
C GLY A 113 27.52 10.66 12.22
N GLN A 114 27.08 9.92 11.19
CA GLN A 114 27.85 8.79 10.64
C GLN A 114 28.03 8.95 9.12
N SER A 115 29.26 8.79 8.63
CA SER A 115 29.62 8.96 7.21
C SER A 115 29.13 7.83 6.28
N CYS A 116 28.48 6.79 6.81
CA CYS A 116 28.03 5.63 6.03
C CYS A 116 26.75 4.95 6.58
N GLY A 117 26.06 5.53 7.56
CA GLY A 117 24.84 4.93 8.11
C GLY A 117 23.62 5.38 7.31
N VAL A 118 22.89 4.44 6.70
CA VAL A 118 21.58 4.73 6.08
C VAL A 118 20.44 4.26 6.97
N GLU A 119 19.43 5.10 7.15
CA GLU A 119 18.28 4.79 8.00
C GLU A 119 16.97 5.17 7.29
N LEU A 120 15.95 4.32 7.45
CA LEU A 120 14.60 4.63 7.00
C LEU A 120 14.05 5.78 7.84
N ARG A 121 13.46 6.78 7.18
CA ARG A 121 12.73 7.84 7.85
C ARG A 121 11.64 7.24 8.73
N GLU A 122 11.38 7.89 9.86
CA GLU A 122 10.45 7.41 10.89
C GLU A 122 9.06 7.05 10.33
N ASP A 123 8.52 7.90 9.46
CA ASP A 123 7.23 7.68 8.79
C ASP A 123 7.20 6.38 7.94
N GLY A 124 8.26 6.10 7.18
CA GLY A 124 8.40 4.86 6.42
C GLY A 124 8.56 3.64 7.32
N ARG A 125 9.39 3.76 8.37
CA ARG A 125 9.61 2.71 9.37
C ARG A 125 8.32 2.34 10.10
N GLN A 126 7.57 3.34 10.57
CA GLN A 126 6.30 3.13 11.25
C GLN A 126 5.24 2.56 10.31
N SER A 127 5.17 3.03 9.06
CA SER A 127 4.26 2.46 8.05
C SER A 127 4.51 0.96 7.86
N LEU A 128 5.76 0.56 7.63
CA LEU A 128 6.11 -0.86 7.41
C LEU A 128 5.84 -1.71 8.65
N LYS A 129 6.11 -1.18 9.86
CA LYS A 129 5.78 -1.84 11.12
C LYS A 129 4.26 -2.09 11.26
N LEU A 130 3.44 -1.10 10.93
CA LEU A 130 1.98 -1.24 10.96
C LEU A 130 1.48 -2.32 9.99
N LEU A 131 2.06 -2.39 8.79
CA LEU A 131 1.73 -3.44 7.82
C LEU A 131 2.11 -4.82 8.36
N GLN A 132 3.30 -4.95 8.96
CA GLN A 132 3.77 -6.20 9.55
C GLN A 132 2.84 -6.68 10.69
N GLU A 133 2.42 -5.77 11.57
CA GLU A 133 1.67 -6.12 12.78
C GLU A 133 0.16 -6.31 12.53
N LYS A 134 -0.42 -5.55 11.60
CA LYS A 134 -1.89 -5.46 11.43
C LYS A 134 -2.42 -6.05 10.13
N CYS A 135 -1.56 -6.37 9.16
CA CYS A 135 -1.99 -6.81 7.81
C CYS A 135 -1.48 -8.23 7.50
N ALA A 136 -1.91 -9.23 8.28
CA ALA A 136 -1.40 -10.60 8.18
C ALA A 136 -1.67 -11.30 6.82
N SER A 137 -2.63 -10.82 6.02
CA SER A 137 -2.93 -11.38 4.68
C SER A 137 -2.42 -10.52 3.52
N LEU A 138 -1.59 -9.51 3.78
CA LEU A 138 -1.06 -8.62 2.74
C LEU A 138 -0.14 -9.38 1.78
N LYS A 139 -0.60 -9.59 0.54
CA LYS A 139 0.14 -10.36 -0.48
C LYS A 139 0.90 -9.46 -1.44
N THR A 140 0.36 -8.28 -1.73
CA THR A 140 0.93 -7.33 -2.68
C THR A 140 1.07 -5.98 -2.01
N LEU A 141 2.28 -5.44 -2.04
CA LEU A 141 2.55 -4.06 -1.65
C LEU A 141 3.04 -3.32 -2.89
N GLU A 142 2.25 -2.34 -3.31
CA GLU A 142 2.65 -1.40 -4.34
C GLU A 142 3.21 -0.13 -3.69
N THR A 143 4.32 0.37 -4.22
CA THR A 143 5.00 1.55 -3.69
C THR A 143 5.21 2.58 -4.79
N PHE A 144 4.98 3.86 -4.48
CA PHE A 144 5.09 4.93 -5.45
C PHE A 144 6.35 5.76 -5.26
N VAL A 145 7.14 5.86 -6.33
CA VAL A 145 8.36 6.68 -6.42
C VAL A 145 8.00 7.96 -7.18
N HIS A 146 7.88 9.06 -6.43
CA HIS A 146 7.64 10.42 -6.94
C HIS A 146 8.87 11.30 -6.69
N GLY A 147 9.03 12.38 -7.45
CA GLY A 147 10.20 13.27 -7.30
C GLY A 147 10.42 13.80 -5.87
N ASN A 148 9.34 14.01 -5.11
CA ASN A 148 9.40 14.57 -3.75
C ASN A 148 9.84 13.55 -2.67
N ASN A 149 9.63 12.25 -2.88
CA ASN A 149 10.00 11.19 -1.93
C ASN A 149 11.17 10.32 -2.42
N SER A 150 11.76 10.66 -3.57
CA SER A 150 12.81 9.86 -4.21
C SER A 150 14.04 10.66 -4.62
N SER A 151 14.28 11.83 -4.02
CA SER A 151 15.44 12.67 -4.38
C SER A 151 16.75 11.87 -4.29
N PHE A 152 16.88 11.06 -3.25
CA PHE A 152 18.03 10.18 -3.02
C PHE A 152 18.26 9.13 -4.13
N LEU A 153 17.19 8.71 -4.82
CA LEU A 153 17.28 7.77 -5.96
C LEU A 153 17.68 8.48 -7.27
N THR A 154 17.63 9.80 -7.31
CA THR A 154 17.82 10.62 -8.53
C THR A 154 19.04 11.54 -8.48
N GLU A 155 19.67 11.73 -7.32
CA GLU A 155 20.84 12.60 -7.19
C GLU A 155 22.07 12.01 -7.91
N THR A 156 22.61 12.70 -8.89
CA THR A 156 23.66 12.20 -9.80
C THR A 156 25.09 12.41 -9.30
N CYS A 157 25.33 12.53 -7.99
CA CYS A 157 26.68 12.74 -7.47
C CYS A 157 27.50 11.44 -7.52
N GLU A 158 28.76 11.54 -7.98
CA GLU A 158 29.73 10.44 -7.89
C GLU A 158 29.87 9.97 -6.43
N GLY A 159 29.57 8.69 -6.18
CA GLY A 159 29.42 8.11 -4.84
C GLY A 159 27.98 7.75 -4.44
N ASN A 160 26.96 8.21 -5.17
CA ASN A 160 25.56 7.91 -4.84
C ASN A 160 25.16 6.45 -5.16
N SER A 161 25.87 5.73 -6.02
CA SER A 161 25.51 4.34 -6.37
C SER A 161 25.57 3.39 -5.17
N GLN A 162 26.58 3.52 -4.31
CA GLN A 162 26.69 2.71 -3.09
C GLN A 162 25.62 3.12 -2.08
N PHE A 163 25.36 4.42 -1.91
CA PHE A 163 24.29 4.90 -1.03
C PHE A 163 22.91 4.36 -1.48
N VAL A 164 22.59 4.48 -2.77
CA VAL A 164 21.33 3.96 -3.33
C VAL A 164 21.22 2.46 -3.12
N ARG A 165 22.31 1.71 -3.35
CA ARG A 165 22.34 0.26 -3.11
C ARG A 165 22.05 -0.08 -1.65
N GLU A 166 22.72 0.56 -0.70
CA GLU A 166 22.50 0.35 0.73
C GLU A 166 21.08 0.76 1.15
N ALA A 167 20.58 1.87 0.62
CA ALA A 167 19.22 2.32 0.86
C ALA A 167 18.18 1.29 0.39
N LEU A 168 18.33 0.78 -0.84
CA LEU A 168 17.44 -0.25 -1.39
C LEU A 168 17.51 -1.55 -0.58
N LEU A 169 18.71 -1.99 -0.19
CA LEU A 169 18.90 -3.17 0.67
C LEU A 169 18.24 -2.97 2.04
N ARG A 170 18.28 -1.74 2.58
CA ARG A 170 17.63 -1.41 3.85
C ARG A 170 16.11 -1.46 3.75
N VAL A 171 15.54 -0.92 2.67
CA VAL A 171 14.10 -1.04 2.38
C VAL A 171 13.71 -2.50 2.20
N ASP A 172 14.47 -3.26 1.40
CA ASP A 172 14.24 -4.69 1.16
C ASP A 172 14.25 -5.52 2.44
N ALA A 173 15.23 -5.29 3.32
CA ALA A 173 15.32 -5.96 4.60
C ALA A 173 14.07 -5.73 5.46
N GLN A 174 13.49 -4.52 5.44
CA GLN A 174 12.24 -4.24 6.15
C GLN A 174 11.01 -4.81 5.46
N LEU A 175 10.94 -4.78 4.13
CA LEU A 175 9.83 -5.39 3.39
C LEU A 175 9.75 -6.91 3.62
N LYS A 176 10.92 -7.57 3.70
CA LYS A 176 11.02 -9.01 3.98
C LYS A 176 10.58 -9.42 5.39
N THR A 177 10.42 -8.49 6.32
CA THR A 177 9.86 -8.82 7.65
C THR A 177 8.35 -9.06 7.60
N ILE A 178 7.68 -8.62 6.53
CA ILE A 178 6.26 -8.86 6.27
C ILE A 178 6.11 -10.22 5.60
N SER A 179 6.02 -11.28 6.41
CA SER A 179 6.02 -12.68 5.95
C SER A 179 4.91 -13.06 4.96
N SER A 180 3.81 -12.33 4.94
CA SER A 180 2.68 -12.53 4.03
C SER A 180 2.93 -12.02 2.62
N LEU A 181 3.92 -11.13 2.46
CA LEU A 181 4.20 -10.41 1.24
C LEU A 181 4.79 -11.34 0.18
N LYS A 182 4.11 -11.43 -0.97
CA LYS A 182 4.51 -12.26 -2.11
C LYS A 182 5.03 -11.44 -3.28
N GLN A 183 4.57 -10.21 -3.40
CA GLN A 183 4.90 -9.34 -4.51
C GLN A 183 5.11 -7.90 -4.04
N ILE A 184 6.24 -7.34 -4.43
CA ILE A 184 6.57 -5.93 -4.25
C ILE A 184 6.52 -5.28 -5.63
N ILE A 185 5.67 -4.27 -5.79
CA ILE A 185 5.56 -3.49 -7.02
C ILE A 185 6.10 -2.09 -6.71
N VAL A 186 7.01 -1.60 -7.54
CA VAL A 186 7.50 -0.22 -7.47
C VAL A 186 7.04 0.49 -8.72
N ARG A 187 6.11 1.43 -8.56
CA ARG A 187 5.63 2.28 -9.64
C ARG A 187 6.37 3.61 -9.64
N VAL A 188 7.04 3.89 -10.74
CA VAL A 188 7.92 5.04 -10.88
C VAL A 188 7.24 6.13 -11.69
N TYR A 189 7.00 7.28 -11.06
CA TYR A 189 6.55 8.51 -11.70
C TYR A 189 7.68 9.55 -11.82
N ALA A 190 8.83 9.31 -11.16
CA ALA A 190 10.00 10.17 -11.23
C ALA A 190 10.64 10.14 -12.63
N ARG A 191 10.80 11.30 -13.26
CA ARG A 191 11.35 11.43 -14.63
C ARG A 191 12.83 11.06 -14.75
N ASN A 192 13.56 11.05 -13.64
CA ASN A 192 15.04 10.99 -13.64
C ASN A 192 15.58 9.69 -13.03
N LEU A 193 14.73 8.68 -12.78
CA LEU A 193 15.22 7.41 -12.25
C LEU A 193 16.06 6.70 -13.33
N THR A 194 17.32 6.42 -13.02
CA THR A 194 18.24 5.80 -13.98
C THR A 194 17.91 4.32 -14.19
N SER A 195 18.25 3.78 -15.36
CA SER A 195 18.08 2.34 -15.66
C SER A 195 18.80 1.45 -14.65
N SER A 196 20.00 1.87 -14.22
CA SER A 196 20.80 1.19 -13.18
C SER A 196 20.03 1.01 -11.87
N VAL A 197 19.29 2.03 -11.42
CA VAL A 197 18.48 1.94 -10.19
C VAL A 197 17.30 0.98 -10.38
N MET A 198 16.65 1.01 -11.54
CA MET A 198 15.57 0.06 -11.85
C MET A 198 16.09 -1.38 -11.88
N ASP A 199 17.29 -1.60 -12.43
CA ASP A 199 17.91 -2.92 -12.49
C ASP A 199 18.32 -3.42 -11.10
N MET A 200 18.79 -2.53 -10.21
CA MET A 200 19.01 -2.86 -8.80
C MET A 200 17.71 -3.30 -8.10
N MET A 201 16.61 -2.58 -8.29
CA MET A 201 15.30 -2.95 -7.73
C MET A 201 14.81 -4.30 -8.27
N ARG A 202 14.96 -4.56 -9.58
CA ARG A 202 14.64 -5.87 -10.18
C ARG A 202 15.52 -6.98 -9.62
N GLY A 203 16.80 -6.70 -9.36
CA GLY A 203 17.73 -7.61 -8.72
C GLY A 203 17.33 -8.03 -7.30
N LEU A 204 16.50 -7.23 -6.62
CA LEU A 204 15.90 -7.56 -5.32
C LEU A 204 14.61 -8.39 -5.44
N GLY A 205 14.17 -8.70 -6.66
CA GLY A 205 12.94 -9.44 -6.94
C GLY A 205 11.69 -8.55 -7.02
N TRP A 206 11.86 -7.23 -7.10
CA TRP A 206 10.73 -6.29 -7.18
C TRP A 206 10.27 -6.11 -8.64
N VAL A 207 8.97 -5.91 -8.82
CA VAL A 207 8.39 -5.58 -10.12
C VAL A 207 8.39 -4.07 -10.30
N VAL A 208 9.21 -3.56 -11.22
CA VAL A 208 9.31 -2.12 -11.51
C VAL A 208 8.44 -1.78 -12.71
N VAL A 209 7.47 -0.87 -12.51
CA VAL A 209 6.52 -0.42 -13.54
C VAL A 209 6.65 1.10 -13.71
N LEU A 210 6.62 1.58 -14.95
CA LEU A 210 6.53 3.01 -15.21
C LEU A 210 5.08 3.46 -15.03
N GLY A 211 4.86 4.52 -14.27
CA GLY A 211 3.53 5.10 -14.10
C GLY A 211 3.03 5.72 -15.41
N ASP A 212 1.73 5.54 -15.70
CA ASP A 212 1.08 6.22 -16.81
C ASP A 212 1.09 7.74 -16.55
N ARG A 213 1.40 8.51 -17.60
CA ARG A 213 1.51 9.97 -17.56
C ARG A 213 0.15 10.64 -17.61
#